data_AF-A4P0Y8-F1
#
_entry.id   AF-A4P0Y8-F1
#
_cell.length_a   1.000
_cell.length_b   1.000
_cell.length_c   1.000
_cell.angle_alpha   90.00
_cell.angle_beta   90.00
_cell.angle_gamma   90.00
#
_symmetry.space_group_name_H-M   'P 1'
#
loop_
_entity.id
_entity.type
_entity.pdbx_description
1 polymer ?
#
loop_
_entity_poly.entity_id
_entity_poly.type
_entity_poly.pdbx_seq_one_letter_code
_entity_poly.pdbx_strand_id
1 'polypeptide(L)' 'MKTYSLLLGLFVSFGVLAHPHAFIDIQTTPIIENNQLTGFSMKWTLDEPSSSAVIYDMKQARTKAEKQ' A
#
# COMPACT_ATOMS: atom_id res chain seq x y z
N MET A 1 2.63 -29.41 -37.24
CA MET A 1 3.71 -28.90 -36.35
C MET A 1 3.53 -27.41 -36.01
N LYS A 2 3.15 -26.55 -36.96
CA LYS A 2 2.96 -25.10 -36.72
C LYS A 2 1.80 -24.74 -35.76
N THR A 3 0.70 -25.50 -35.80
CA THR A 3 -0.49 -25.30 -34.95
C THR A 3 -0.24 -25.61 -33.47
N TYR A 4 0.56 -26.63 -33.18
CA TYR A 4 0.95 -26.97 -31.80
C TYR A 4 1.84 -25.89 -31.16
N SER A 5 2.68 -25.24 -31.97
CA SER A 5 3.50 -24.12 -31.51
C SER A 5 2.68 -22.89 -31.12
N LEU A 6 1.56 -22.64 -31.82
CA LEU A 6 0.63 -21.55 -31.50
C LEU A 6 -0.13 -21.84 -30.20
N LEU A 7 -0.60 -23.08 -30.04
CA LEU A 7 -1.28 -23.53 -28.82
C LEU A 7 -0.35 -23.48 -27.59
N LEU A 8 0.92 -23.82 -27.75
CA LEU A 8 1.92 -23.71 -26.68
C LEU A 8 2.17 -22.25 -26.26
N GLY A 9 2.19 -21.30 -27.20
CA GLY A 9 2.37 -19.88 -26.91
C GLY A 9 1.23 -19.27 -26.08
N LEU A 10 0.00 -19.73 -26.29
CA LEU A 10 -1.17 -19.29 -25.50
C LEU A 10 -1.11 -19.77 -24.04
N PHE A 11 -0.54 -20.94 -23.78
CA PHE A 11 -0.38 -21.48 -22.42
C PHE A 11 0.71 -20.78 -21.60
N VAL A 12 1.66 -20.11 -22.25
CA VAL A 12 2.79 -19.42 -21.59
C VAL A 12 2.48 -17.95 -21.27
N SER A 13 1.31 -17.44 -21.66
CA SER A 13 0.84 -16.11 -21.27
C SER A 13 0.36 -16.09 -19.80
N PHE A 14 1.28 -16.36 -18.88
CA PHE A 14 1.05 -16.14 -17.46
C PHE A 14 0.81 -14.65 -17.22
N GLY A 15 -0.38 -14.33 -16.71
CA GLY A 15 -0.73 -12.98 -16.30
C GLY A 15 0.25 -12.49 -15.24
N VAL A 16 0.84 -11.33 -15.48
CA VAL A 16 1.66 -10.65 -14.48
C VAL A 16 0.77 -10.36 -13.28
N LEU A 17 1.00 -11.08 -12.18
CA LEU A 17 0.27 -10.90 -10.94
C LEU A 17 0.73 -9.58 -10.31
N ALA A 18 0.17 -8.47 -10.77
CA ALA A 18 0.37 -7.18 -10.13
C ALA A 18 -0.33 -7.22 -8.76
N HIS A 19 0.42 -6.95 -7.70
CA HIS A 19 -0.13 -6.81 -6.35
C HIS A 19 -1.17 -5.66 -6.34
N PRO A 20 -2.13 -5.65 -5.39
CA PRO A 20 -3.04 -4.52 -5.26
C PRO A 20 -2.25 -3.23 -5.04
N HIS A 21 -2.37 -2.28 -5.96
CA HIS A 21 -1.78 -0.96 -5.78
C HIS A 21 -2.57 -0.21 -4.71
N ALA A 22 -1.93 0.05 -3.57
CA ALA A 22 -2.42 1.02 -2.61
C ALA A 22 -2.03 2.42 -3.10
N PHE A 23 -3.00 3.34 -3.19
CA PHE A 23 -2.73 4.72 -3.58
C PHE A 23 -2.64 5.58 -2.31
N ILE A 24 -1.45 6.14 -2.06
CA ILE A 24 -1.20 7.02 -0.92
C ILE A 24 -0.51 8.28 -1.42
N ASP A 25 -1.17 9.42 -1.27
CA ASP A 25 -0.54 10.74 -1.41
C ASP A 25 0.04 11.19 -0.07
N ILE A 26 1.31 11.59 -0.07
CA ILE A 26 2.05 11.96 1.15
C ILE A 26 2.59 13.38 0.99
N GLN A 27 2.19 14.24 1.92
CA GLN A 27 2.71 15.59 2.06
C GLN A 27 3.50 15.70 3.36
N THR A 28 4.77 16.07 3.27
CA THR A 28 5.69 16.17 4.41
C THR A 28 6.28 17.57 4.50
N THR A 29 6.14 18.19 5.66
CA THR A 29 6.70 19.51 5.97
C THR A 29 7.70 19.38 7.12
N PRO A 30 8.95 19.85 6.98
CA PRO A 30 9.89 19.88 8.11
C PRO A 30 9.43 20.89 9.16
N ILE A 31 9.56 20.53 10.43
CA ILE A 31 9.27 21.39 11.58
C ILE A 31 10.61 21.94 12.07
N ILE A 32 10.78 23.26 12.00
CA ILE A 32 12.00 23.96 12.45
C ILE A 32 11.65 24.83 13.66
N GLU A 33 12.31 24.59 14.77
CA GLU A 33 12.19 25.40 16.00
C GLU A 33 13.59 25.79 16.46
N ASN A 34 13.78 27.04 16.90
CA ASN A 34 15.08 27.54 17.37
C ASN A 34 16.23 27.25 16.37
N ASN A 35 15.94 27.38 15.08
CA ASN A 35 16.87 27.12 13.98
C ASN A 35 17.38 25.67 13.90
N GLN A 36 16.68 24.73 14.55
CA GLN A 36 16.96 23.31 14.54
C GLN A 36 15.78 22.53 13.98
N LEU A 37 16.06 21.48 13.22
CA LEU A 37 15.04 20.54 12.75
C LEU A 37 14.56 19.69 13.93
N THR A 38 13.32 19.89 14.36
CA THR A 38 12.72 19.18 15.49
C THR A 38 11.83 18.02 15.07
N GLY A 39 11.36 18.01 13.82
CA GLY A 39 10.56 16.89 13.32
C GLY A 39 9.99 17.09 11.92
N PHE A 40 9.01 16.27 11.59
CA PHE A 40 8.28 16.31 10.32
C PHE A 40 6.78 16.24 10.60
N SER A 41 6.03 17.17 10.01
CA SER A 41 4.57 17.10 9.93
C SER A 41 4.21 16.37 8.65
N MET A 42 3.43 15.30 8.77
CA MET A 42 3.02 14.49 7.62
C MET A 42 1.50 14.43 7.52
N LYS A 43 0.99 14.55 6.30
CA LYS A 43 -0.42 14.33 5.94
C LYS A 43 -0.49 13.26 4.86
N TRP A 44 -1.28 12.22 5.10
CA TRP A 44 -1.48 11.12 4.17
C TRP A 44 -2.93 11.10 3.70
N THR A 45 -3.13 11.01 2.38
CA THR A 45 -4.45 10.81 1.78
C THR A 45 -4.45 9.47 1.07
N LEU A 46 -5.37 8.59 1.45
CA LEU A 46 -5.45 7.23 0.97
C LEU A 46 -6.71 7.05 0.13
N ASP A 47 -6.67 6.14 -0.84
CA ASP A 47 -7.88 5.65 -1.49
C ASP A 47 -8.73 4.80 -0.53
N GLU A 48 -10.00 4.60 -0.88
CA GLU A 48 -10.99 3.94 -0.01
C GLU A 48 -10.59 2.51 0.42
N PRO A 49 -10.07 1.64 -0.47
CA PRO A 49 -9.58 0.31 -0.07
C PRO A 49 -8.43 0.36 0.94
N SER A 50 -7.42 1.21 0.70
CA SER A 50 -6.26 1.34 1.58
C SER A 50 -6.64 1.97 2.93
N SER A 51 -7.53 2.96 2.92
CA SER A 51 -8.10 3.56 4.14
C SER A 51 -8.80 2.51 4.99
N SER A 52 -9.63 1.67 4.37
CA SER A 52 -10.38 0.61 5.05
C SER A 52 -9.45 -0.43 5.69
N ALA A 53 -8.39 -0.82 4.97
CA ALA A 53 -7.38 -1.74 5.49
C ALA A 53 -6.67 -1.17 6.73
N VAL A 54 -6.22 0.09 6.68
CA VAL A 54 -5.55 0.74 7.81
C VAL A 54 -6.48 0.83 9.03
N ILE A 55 -7.73 1.26 8.85
CA ILE A 55 -8.71 1.35 9.95
C ILE A 55 -8.96 -0.03 10.56
N TYR A 56 -9.05 -1.08 9.73
CA TYR A 56 -9.23 -2.44 10.22
C TYR A 56 -8.05 -2.90 11.08
N ASP A 57 -6.83 -2.66 10.62
CA ASP A 57 -5.61 -3.01 11.37
C ASP A 57 -5.50 -2.23 12.68
N MET A 58 -5.84 -0.94 12.68
CA MET A 58 -5.90 -0.12 13.90
C MET A 58 -6.90 -0.68 14.91
N LYS A 59 -8.08 -1.10 14.45
CA LYS A 59 -9.10 -1.73 15.32
C LYS A 59 -8.57 -3.04 15.93
N GLN A 60 -7.93 -3.89 15.12
CA GLN A 60 -7.35 -5.14 15.60
C GLN A 60 -6.25 -4.89 16.64
N ALA A 61 -5.36 -3.93 16.40
CA ALA A 61 -4.29 -3.56 17.32
C ALA A 61 -4.85 -3.09 18.68
N ARG A 62 -5.89 -2.25 18.66
CA ARG A 62 -6.58 -1.80 19.87
C ARG A 62 -7.20 -2.96 20.65
N THR A 63 -7.95 -3.84 19.98
CA THR A 63 -8.57 -5.01 20.64
C THR A 63 -7.53 -5.94 21.26
N LYS A 64 -6.33 -6.06 20.67
CA LYS A 64 -5.24 -6.83 21.30
C LYS A 64 -4.74 -6.17 22.58
N ALA A 65 -4.53 -4.85 22.56
CA ALA A 65 -4.09 -4.10 23.74
C ALA A 65 -5.10 -4.15 24.89
N GLU A 66 -6.41 -4.12 24.59
CA GLU A 66 -7.48 -4.21 25.60
C GLU A 66 -7.63 -5.61 26.24
N LYS A 67 -7.05 -6.65 25.63
CA LYS A 67 -7.06 -8.02 26.14
C LYS A 67 -5.81 -8.40 26.93
N GLN A 68 -4.85 -7.48 27.08
CA GLN A 68 -3.63 -7.63 27.87
C GLN A 68 -3.80 -6.97 29.24
#